data_AF-A0A8J2JG69-F1
#
_entry.id   AF-A0A8J2JG69-F1
#
_cell.length_a   1.000
_cell.length_b   1.000
_cell.length_c   1.000
_cell.angle_alpha   90.00
_cell.angle_beta   90.00
_cell.angle_gamma   90.00
#
_symmetry.space_group_name_H-M   'P 1'
#
loop_
_entity.id
_entity.type
_entity.pdbx_description
1 polymer ?
#
loop_
_entity_poly.entity_id
_entity_poly.type
_entity_poly.pdbx_seq_one_letter_code
_entity_poly.pdbx_strand_id
1 'polypeptide(L)'
;MTQNICLVSCLILLALQVISPGVEAGPRVRENPNTRQSRRFQNLPPYKATIRGPSIQHVETCDIGPELTAEIAGYKADVERIVNEVFTGETKGRTFTELGKFVDVFGARVSGSKELEDSIDYMLKQMTDNGLENVHGEEVVVPHYVRGEERA
;
A
#
# COMPACT_ATOMS: atom_id res chain seq x y z
N MET A 1 -17.41 2.62 -56.36
CA MET A 1 -17.91 2.54 -54.97
C MET A 1 -16.76 2.32 -53.98
N THR A 2 -15.65 3.06 -54.11
CA THR A 2 -14.39 2.82 -53.36
C THR A 2 -13.79 4.08 -52.73
N GLN A 3 -14.42 5.25 -52.87
CA GLN A 3 -13.92 6.51 -52.28
C GLN A 3 -14.30 6.73 -50.80
N ASN A 4 -15.25 5.97 -50.24
CA ASN A 4 -15.67 6.13 -48.83
C ASN A 4 -14.92 5.25 -47.82
N ILE A 5 -14.12 4.28 -48.27
CA ILE A 5 -13.43 3.36 -47.34
C ILE A 5 -12.17 4.02 -46.75
N CYS A 6 -11.45 4.84 -47.53
CA CYS A 6 -10.26 5.56 -47.05
C CYS A 6 -10.58 6.71 -46.08
N LEU A 7 -11.72 7.38 -46.21
CA LEU A 7 -12.10 8.46 -45.28
C LEU A 7 -12.55 7.90 -43.92
N VAL A 8 -13.23 6.76 -43.91
CA VAL A 8 -13.68 6.10 -42.68
C VAL A 8 -12.50 5.48 -41.92
N SER A 9 -11.49 4.93 -42.59
CA SER A 9 -10.28 4.46 -41.91
C SER A 9 -9.42 5.59 -41.34
N CYS A 10 -9.36 6.75 -42.02
CA CYS A 10 -8.60 7.91 -41.55
C CYS A 10 -9.25 8.60 -40.32
N LEU A 11 -10.60 8.63 -40.26
CA LEU A 11 -11.32 9.13 -39.09
C LEU A 11 -11.22 8.17 -37.89
N ILE A 12 -11.21 6.86 -38.12
CA ILE A 12 -11.01 5.86 -37.06
C ILE A 12 -9.58 5.93 -36.49
N LEU A 13 -8.57 6.20 -37.32
CA LEU A 13 -7.18 6.34 -36.86
C LEU A 13 -6.92 7.67 -36.11
N LEU A 14 -7.62 8.76 -36.44
CA LEU A 14 -7.55 10.01 -35.67
C LEU A 14 -8.31 9.93 -34.33
N ALA A 15 -9.35 9.10 -34.22
CA ALA A 15 -10.09 8.92 -32.97
C ALA A 15 -9.32 8.12 -31.90
N LEU A 16 -8.37 7.26 -32.31
CA LEU A 16 -7.57 6.44 -31.39
C LEU A 16 -6.33 7.15 -30.79
N GLN A 17 -6.02 8.38 -31.22
CA GLN A 17 -4.92 9.18 -30.65
C GLN A 17 -5.36 10.14 -29.52
N VAL A 18 -6.63 10.14 -29.13
CA VAL A 18 -7.15 11.02 -28.05
C VAL A 18 -7.51 10.26 -26.76
N ILE A 19 -7.30 8.94 -26.71
CA ILE A 19 -7.56 8.13 -25.50
C ILE A 19 -6.26 7.57 -24.93
N SER A 20 -5.46 8.44 -24.34
CA SER A 20 -4.72 8.12 -23.13
C SER A 20 -4.86 9.32 -22.21
N PRO A 21 -6.00 9.45 -21.49
CA PRO A 21 -6.10 10.42 -20.43
C PRO A 21 -4.96 10.15 -19.45
N GLY A 22 -4.27 11.21 -19.08
CA GLY A 22 -3.18 11.16 -18.11
C GLY A 22 -3.60 10.39 -16.86
N VAL A 23 -2.60 9.80 -16.21
CA VAL A 23 -2.69 9.33 -14.83
C VAL A 23 -3.34 10.45 -14.00
N GLU A 24 -4.64 10.31 -13.75
CA GLU A 24 -5.35 11.18 -12.83
C GLU A 24 -4.76 10.90 -11.45
N ALA A 25 -4.11 11.92 -10.90
CA ALA A 25 -3.77 11.95 -9.49
C ALA A 25 -5.03 11.58 -8.69
N GLY A 26 -4.93 10.52 -7.89
CA GLY A 26 -5.97 10.14 -6.95
C GLY A 26 -6.42 11.34 -6.11
N PRO A 27 -7.63 11.29 -5.53
CA PRO A 27 -8.21 12.44 -4.85
C PRO A 27 -7.22 13.03 -3.86
N ARG A 28 -6.87 14.31 -4.06
CA ARG A 28 -6.10 15.07 -3.05
C ARG A 28 -6.85 14.96 -1.74
N VAL A 29 -6.24 14.27 -0.77
CA VAL A 29 -6.70 14.29 0.61
C VAL A 29 -6.86 15.76 1.00
N ARG A 30 -8.08 16.19 1.33
CA ARG A 30 -8.32 17.54 1.81
C ARG A 30 -7.61 17.66 3.15
N GLU A 31 -6.57 18.49 3.21
CA GLU A 31 -5.95 18.84 4.48
C GLU A 31 -7.04 19.45 5.38
N ASN A 32 -7.31 18.79 6.52
CA ASN A 32 -8.24 19.30 7.50
C ASN A 32 -7.65 20.56 8.13
N PRO A 33 -8.28 21.75 7.96
CA PRO A 33 -7.76 23.00 8.50
C PRO A 33 -7.78 23.05 10.04
N ASN A 34 -8.44 22.08 10.69
CA ASN A 34 -8.47 21.93 12.15
C ASN A 34 -7.48 20.87 12.68
N THR A 35 -6.53 20.39 11.86
CA THR A 35 -5.44 19.55 12.37
C THR A 35 -4.52 20.40 13.26
N ARG A 36 -4.84 20.44 14.55
CA ARG A 36 -4.06 21.09 15.62
C ARG A 36 -2.74 20.36 15.92
N GLN A 37 -2.06 19.81 14.90
CA GLN A 37 -0.82 19.04 15.06
C GLN A 37 0.42 19.70 14.44
N SER A 38 0.30 20.81 13.71
CA SER A 38 1.48 21.42 13.08
C SER A 38 2.23 22.46 13.93
N ARG A 39 1.70 22.91 15.07
CA ARG A 39 2.33 24.00 15.87
C ARG A 39 2.94 23.60 17.21
N ARG A 40 3.09 22.29 17.51
CA ARG A 40 3.80 21.85 18.72
C ARG A 40 5.22 21.35 18.47
N PHE A 41 5.56 21.11 17.21
CA PHE A 41 6.86 20.57 16.80
C PHE A 41 7.83 21.60 16.21
N GLN A 42 7.39 22.85 16.01
CA GLN A 42 8.22 23.88 15.36
C GLN A 42 9.27 24.51 16.30
N ASN A 43 9.19 24.24 17.61
CA ASN A 43 10.09 24.82 18.61
C ASN A 43 10.52 23.79 19.66
N LEU A 44 10.95 22.60 19.23
CA LEU A 44 11.69 21.72 20.12
C LEU A 44 13.14 22.25 20.23
N PRO A 45 13.70 22.39 21.44
CA PRO A 45 15.13 22.65 21.58
C PRO A 45 15.90 21.54 20.84
N PRO A 46 17.08 21.81 20.26
CA PRO A 46 17.82 20.81 19.52
C PRO A 46 18.16 19.68 20.48
N TYR A 47 17.39 18.60 20.45
CA TYR A 47 17.69 17.42 21.23
C TYR A 47 18.98 16.86 20.61
N LYS A 48 20.10 17.02 21.32
CA LYS A 48 21.34 16.35 20.96
C LYS A 48 21.19 14.87 21.30
N ALA A 49 20.41 14.13 20.52
CA ALA A 49 20.66 12.70 20.45
C ALA A 49 22.00 12.53 19.77
N THR A 50 23.00 12.11 20.55
CA THR A 50 24.16 11.47 19.97
C THR A 50 23.69 10.09 19.52
N ILE A 51 23.04 10.03 18.36
CA ILE A 51 22.82 8.78 17.65
C ILE A 51 24.23 8.31 17.28
N ARG A 52 24.82 7.41 18.09
CA ARG A 52 25.95 6.59 17.64
C ARG A 52 25.39 5.51 16.71
N GLY A 53 24.90 5.94 15.56
CA GLY A 53 24.60 5.10 14.41
C GLY A 53 25.42 5.63 13.25
N PRO A 54 25.88 4.78 12.32
CA PRO A 54 26.49 5.29 11.10
C PRO A 54 25.50 6.25 10.45
N SER A 55 25.94 7.47 10.16
CA SER A 55 25.20 8.40 9.32
C SER A 55 24.80 7.63 8.08
N ILE A 56 23.50 7.40 7.86
CA ILE A 56 23.01 6.82 6.61
C ILE A 56 23.49 7.79 5.53
N GLN A 57 24.56 7.42 4.83
CA GLN A 57 25.00 8.16 3.67
C GLN A 57 23.83 8.09 2.70
N HIS A 58 23.33 9.25 2.29
CA HIS A 58 22.42 9.34 1.17
C HIS A 58 23.12 8.62 0.01
N VAL A 59 22.61 7.45 -0.38
CA VAL A 59 23.14 6.71 -1.53
C VAL A 59 22.71 7.52 -2.75
N GLU A 60 23.54 8.48 -3.16
CA GLU A 60 23.25 9.36 -4.30
C GLU A 60 23.29 8.64 -5.64
N THR A 61 23.85 7.42 -5.68
CA THR A 61 23.86 6.61 -6.90
C THR A 61 23.62 5.14 -6.56
N CYS A 62 22.61 4.54 -7.20
CA CYS A 62 22.43 3.10 -7.21
C CYS A 62 23.45 2.51 -8.20
N ASP A 63 24.72 2.43 -7.81
CA ASP A 63 25.74 1.71 -8.58
C ASP A 63 25.75 0.24 -8.16
N ILE A 64 24.74 -0.49 -8.65
CA ILE A 64 24.60 -1.92 -8.45
C ILE A 64 25.24 -2.57 -9.68
N GLY A 65 26.23 -3.45 -9.48
CA GLY A 65 27.07 -3.98 -10.55
C GLY A 65 26.28 -4.54 -11.76
N PRO A 66 26.93 -4.63 -12.94
CA PRO A 66 26.25 -4.96 -14.20
C PRO A 66 25.59 -6.35 -14.21
N GLU A 67 26.15 -7.30 -13.45
CA GLU A 67 25.59 -8.64 -13.26
C GLU A 67 24.22 -8.59 -12.56
N LEU A 68 24.17 -7.95 -11.39
CA LEU A 68 22.93 -7.77 -10.62
C LEU A 68 21.89 -6.95 -11.39
N THR A 69 22.35 -5.96 -12.17
CA THR A 69 21.46 -5.18 -13.03
C THR A 69 20.78 -6.06 -14.09
N ALA A 70 21.53 -7.00 -14.69
CA ALA A 70 20.99 -7.92 -15.68
C ALA A 70 20.00 -8.92 -15.05
N GLU A 71 20.29 -9.41 -13.84
CA GLU A 71 19.39 -10.27 -13.08
C GLU A 71 18.06 -9.55 -12.75
N ILE A 72 18.13 -8.33 -12.21
CA ILE A 72 16.95 -7.50 -11.89
C ILE A 72 16.11 -7.24 -13.15
N ALA A 73 16.77 -6.93 -14.28
CA ALA A 73 16.10 -6.73 -15.55
C ALA A 73 15.35 -7.98 -16.03
N GLY A 74 15.83 -9.18 -15.67
CA GLY A 74 15.18 -10.46 -15.98
C GLY A 74 13.80 -10.62 -15.32
N TYR A 75 13.61 -10.08 -14.11
CA TYR A 75 12.33 -10.17 -13.39
C TYR A 75 11.24 -9.24 -13.92
N LYS A 76 11.55 -8.38 -14.89
CA LYS A 76 10.63 -7.35 -15.40
C LYS A 76 9.27 -7.91 -15.80
N ALA A 77 9.23 -9.05 -16.50
CA ALA A 77 7.97 -9.65 -16.95
C ALA A 77 7.08 -10.11 -15.78
N ASP A 78 7.67 -10.69 -14.74
CA ASP A 78 6.93 -11.10 -13.54
C ASP A 78 6.43 -9.91 -12.73
N VAL A 79 7.26 -8.87 -12.60
CA VAL A 79 6.87 -7.62 -11.94
C VAL A 79 5.69 -6.97 -12.68
N GLU A 80 5.78 -6.85 -14.00
CA GLU A 80 4.69 -6.30 -14.82
C GLU A 80 3.41 -7.12 -14.68
N ARG A 81 3.51 -8.46 -14.66
CA ARG A 81 2.36 -9.34 -14.41
C ARG A 81 1.69 -9.06 -13.06
N ILE A 82 2.47 -8.95 -11.98
CA ILE A 82 1.95 -8.68 -10.64
C ILE A 82 1.31 -7.29 -10.57
N VAL A 83 2.00 -6.27 -11.09
CA VAL A 83 1.52 -4.89 -11.10
C VAL A 83 0.21 -4.79 -11.88
N ASN A 84 0.17 -5.36 -13.09
CA ASN A 84 -1.02 -5.32 -13.92
C ASN A 84 -2.21 -6.02 -13.24
N GLU A 85 -1.99 -7.15 -12.58
CA GLU A 85 -3.04 -7.85 -11.83
C GLU A 85 -3.63 -6.98 -10.72
N VAL A 86 -2.78 -6.31 -9.94
CA VAL A 86 -3.22 -5.47 -8.80
C VAL A 86 -3.93 -4.18 -9.25
N PHE A 87 -3.51 -3.56 -10.37
CA PHE A 87 -4.06 -2.26 -10.80
C PHE A 87 -5.15 -2.35 -11.85
N THR A 88 -5.10 -3.37 -12.70
CA THR A 88 -5.98 -3.51 -13.87
C THR A 88 -6.67 -4.87 -13.98
N GLY A 89 -6.15 -5.88 -13.29
CA GLY A 89 -6.67 -7.24 -13.30
C GLY A 89 -7.92 -7.41 -12.44
N GLU A 90 -8.27 -8.67 -12.22
CA GLU A 90 -9.49 -9.06 -11.52
C GLU A 90 -9.43 -8.73 -10.03
N THR A 91 -8.22 -8.74 -9.46
CA THR A 91 -8.00 -8.44 -8.04
C THR A 91 -7.92 -6.95 -7.70
N LYS A 92 -8.17 -6.07 -8.68
CA LYS A 92 -8.15 -4.62 -8.49
C LYS A 92 -9.04 -4.18 -7.33
N GLY A 93 -8.45 -3.48 -6.36
CA GLY A 93 -9.16 -2.93 -5.20
C GLY A 93 -9.57 -3.97 -4.15
N ARG A 94 -9.33 -5.28 -4.38
CA ARG A 94 -9.64 -6.35 -3.43
C ARG A 94 -8.99 -6.09 -2.06
N THR A 95 -7.72 -5.71 -2.04
CA THR A 95 -6.99 -5.40 -0.79
C THR A 95 -7.68 -4.31 0.03
N PHE A 96 -8.17 -3.25 -0.63
CA PHE A 96 -8.86 -2.16 0.06
C PHE A 96 -10.22 -2.62 0.62
N THR A 97 -10.98 -3.38 -0.18
CA THR A 97 -12.27 -3.93 0.25
C THR A 97 -12.13 -4.91 1.41
N GLU A 98 -11.18 -5.85 1.34
CA GLU A 98 -10.95 -6.82 2.41
C GLU A 98 -10.41 -6.14 3.68
N LEU A 99 -9.52 -5.15 3.54
CA LEU A 99 -9.07 -4.34 4.68
C LEU A 99 -10.23 -3.56 5.30
N GLY A 100 -11.12 -2.98 4.50
CA GLY A 100 -12.32 -2.29 4.98
C GLY A 100 -13.20 -3.22 5.81
N LYS A 101 -13.52 -4.41 5.28
CA LYS A 101 -14.26 -5.45 6.02
C LYS A 101 -13.57 -5.83 7.32
N PHE A 102 -12.25 -6.02 7.29
CA PHE A 102 -11.48 -6.39 8.48
C PHE A 102 -11.53 -5.31 9.56
N VAL A 103 -11.39 -4.04 9.19
CA VAL A 103 -11.46 -2.91 10.12
C VAL A 103 -12.87 -2.74 10.68
N ASP A 104 -13.89 -2.84 9.83
CA ASP A 104 -15.31 -2.68 10.23
C ASP A 104 -15.80 -3.82 11.12
N VAL A 105 -15.31 -5.04 10.95
CA VAL A 105 -15.69 -6.20 11.76
C VAL A 105 -15.05 -6.18 13.15
N PHE A 106 -13.75 -5.89 13.27
CA PHE A 106 -13.02 -6.03 14.54
C PHE A 106 -12.77 -4.71 15.28
N GLY A 107 -12.69 -3.57 14.60
CA GLY A 107 -12.46 -2.28 15.25
C GLY A 107 -11.11 -2.18 16.00
N ALA A 108 -11.15 -1.78 17.28
CA ALA A 108 -9.96 -1.56 18.10
C ALA A 108 -9.41 -2.89 18.67
N ARG A 109 -8.12 -3.18 18.42
CA ARG A 109 -7.47 -4.45 18.76
C ARG A 109 -6.25 -4.21 19.65
N VAL A 110 -6.49 -3.97 20.93
CA VAL A 110 -5.41 -3.78 21.91
C VAL A 110 -4.80 -5.13 22.27
N SER A 111 -3.49 -5.18 22.55
CA SER A 111 -2.80 -6.40 22.96
C SER A 111 -3.49 -7.10 24.14
N GLY A 112 -3.76 -8.39 23.99
CA GLY A 112 -4.46 -9.20 24.98
C GLY A 112 -5.98 -8.94 25.10
N SER A 113 -6.59 -8.25 24.13
CA SER A 113 -8.05 -8.13 24.03
C SER A 113 -8.65 -9.27 23.20
N LYS A 114 -9.93 -9.57 23.43
CA LYS A 114 -10.63 -10.61 22.67
C LYS A 114 -10.72 -10.29 21.17
N GLU A 115 -10.91 -9.02 20.84
CA GLU A 115 -11.00 -8.53 19.46
C GLU A 115 -9.69 -8.76 18.68
N LEU A 116 -8.54 -8.69 19.37
CA LEU A 116 -7.27 -9.04 18.75
C LEU A 116 -7.22 -10.53 18.40
N GLU A 117 -7.52 -11.41 19.36
CA GLU A 117 -7.50 -12.88 19.15
C GLU A 117 -8.47 -13.31 18.04
N ASP A 118 -9.72 -12.82 18.07
CA ASP A 118 -10.72 -13.13 17.05
C ASP A 118 -10.27 -12.66 15.65
N SER A 119 -9.52 -11.55 15.58
CA SER A 119 -8.99 -11.03 14.32
C SER A 119 -7.81 -11.83 13.79
N ILE A 120 -6.98 -12.41 14.68
CA ILE A 120 -5.89 -13.31 14.32
C ILE A 120 -6.45 -14.59 13.73
N ASP A 121 -7.44 -15.20 14.40
CA ASP A 121 -8.12 -16.41 13.92
C ASP A 121 -8.76 -16.20 12.55
N TYR A 122 -9.41 -15.04 12.36
CA TYR A 122 -9.95 -14.65 11.06
C TYR A 122 -8.86 -14.56 9.99
N MET A 123 -7.72 -13.92 10.29
CA MET A 123 -6.65 -13.75 9.32
C MET A 123 -5.99 -15.10 8.97
N LEU A 124 -5.75 -15.97 9.95
CA LEU A 124 -5.24 -17.32 9.71
C LEU A 124 -6.17 -18.13 8.80
N LYS A 125 -7.49 -18.02 9.02
CA LYS A 125 -8.48 -18.61 8.13
C LYS A 125 -8.40 -18.01 6.72
N GLN A 126 -8.37 -16.68 6.59
CA GLN A 126 -8.25 -16.03 5.28
C GLN A 126 -6.99 -16.45 4.53
N MET A 127 -5.85 -16.57 5.22
CA MET A 127 -4.60 -17.01 4.60
C MET A 127 -4.70 -18.46 4.12
N THR A 128 -5.33 -19.33 4.91
CA THR A 128 -5.59 -20.73 4.54
C THR A 128 -6.54 -20.82 3.34
N ASP A 129 -7.65 -20.07 3.36
CA ASP A 129 -8.65 -20.04 2.30
C ASP A 129 -8.09 -19.47 0.98
N ASN A 130 -7.10 -18.57 1.06
CA ASN A 130 -6.37 -18.06 -0.10
C ASN A 130 -5.24 -19.00 -0.58
N GLY A 131 -5.07 -20.17 0.04
CA GLY A 131 -4.11 -21.19 -0.39
C GLY A 131 -2.65 -20.88 -0.07
N LEU A 132 -2.37 -20.06 0.95
CA LEU A 132 -1.00 -19.82 1.39
C LEU A 132 -0.44 -21.06 2.08
N GLU A 133 0.85 -21.31 1.87
CA GLU A 133 1.58 -22.39 2.51
C GLU A 133 2.10 -21.95 3.89
N ASN A 134 2.29 -22.91 4.80
CA ASN A 134 2.88 -22.70 6.13
C ASN A 134 2.14 -21.69 7.04
N VAL A 135 0.81 -21.65 7.00
CA VAL A 135 0.00 -20.74 7.84
C VAL A 135 -0.13 -21.29 9.27
N HIS A 136 0.39 -20.56 10.25
CA HIS A 136 0.25 -20.85 11.68
C HIS A 136 0.40 -19.58 12.52
N GLY A 137 -0.17 -19.59 13.72
CA GLY A 137 0.06 -18.55 14.73
C GLY A 137 1.15 -18.98 15.71
N GLU A 138 1.81 -18.00 16.33
CA GLU A 138 2.78 -18.20 17.40
C GLU A 138 2.28 -17.52 18.68
N GLU A 139 2.40 -18.20 19.81
CA GLU A 139 1.98 -17.65 21.11
C GLU A 139 3.01 -16.63 21.61
N VAL A 140 2.54 -15.43 22.00
CA VAL A 140 3.39 -14.35 22.51
C VAL A 140 2.84 -13.83 23.83
N VAL A 141 3.68 -13.84 24.88
CA VAL A 141 3.32 -13.30 26.19
C VAL A 141 3.46 -11.78 26.18
N VAL A 142 2.36 -11.08 26.44
CA VAL A 142 2.30 -9.61 26.48
C VAL A 142 1.64 -9.10 27.76
N PRO A 143 2.00 -7.90 28.25
CA PRO A 143 1.31 -7.29 29.38
C PRO A 143 -0.13 -6.89 28.98
N HIS A 144 -1.10 -7.21 29.83
CA HIS A 144 -2.50 -6.86 29.62
C HIS A 144 -2.81 -5.48 30.21
N TYR A 145 -3.06 -4.49 29.35
CA TYR A 145 -3.44 -3.13 29.77
C TYR A 145 -4.94 -2.91 29.61
N VAL A 146 -5.62 -2.63 30.72
CA VAL A 146 -7.04 -2.26 30.75
C VAL A 146 -7.15 -0.79 31.12
N ARG A 147 -7.81 -0.01 30.26
CA ARG A 147 -8.08 1.40 30.52
C ARG A 147 -9.09 1.53 31.66
N GLY A 148 -8.75 2.30 32.68
CA GLY A 148 -9.67 2.63 33.78
C GLY A 148 -10.73 3.67 33.39
N GLU A 149 -11.51 4.12 34.37
CA GLU A 149 -12.43 5.25 34.16
C GLU A 149 -11.65 6.53 33.90
N GLU A 150 -12.00 7.23 32.82
CA GLU A 150 -11.49 8.56 32.53
C GLU A 150 -12.60 9.60 32.64
N ARG A 151 -12.28 10.75 33.24
CA ARG A 151 -13.19 11.89 33.41
C ARG A 151 -12.49 13.15 32.89
N ALA A 152 -13.26 14.05 32.27
CA ALA A 152 -12.79 15.30 31.66
C ALA A 152 -12.81 16.47 32.65
#